data_AF-A0A8I1U7U6-F1
#
_entry.id   AF-A0A8I1U7U6-F1
#
_cell.length_a   1.000
_cell.length_b   1.000
_cell.length_c   1.000
_cell.angle_alpha   90.00
_cell.angle_beta   90.00
_cell.angle_gamma   90.00
#
_symmetry.space_group_name_H-M   'P 1'
#
loop_
_entity.id
_entity.type
_entity.pdbx_description
1 polymer ?
#
loop_
_entity_poly.entity_id
_entity_poly.type
_entity_poly.pdbx_seq_one_letter_code
_entity_poly.pdbx_strand_id
1 'polypeptide(L)'
;MKKSHAAVDLPATLERSSPKAQRTYAKTLLSAEQQYGPGERASRTAFATLKHGFEKVDDRWVAKRRKGPSDPRSAGPRSAARRNRGETYGGVDGIGHTRAELYRRATALGIRGRSTMRKAELAQAIGDRQKS
;
A
#
# COMPACT_ATOMS: atom_id res chain seq x y z
N MET A 1 -26.65 -10.68 12.45
CA MET A 1 -26.01 -11.56 11.45
C MET A 1 -24.94 -10.78 10.70
N LYS A 2 -23.65 -11.08 10.92
CA LYS A 2 -22.54 -10.44 10.17
C LYS A 2 -22.50 -11.10 8.79
N LYS A 3 -22.95 -10.42 7.73
CA LYS A 3 -22.82 -10.93 6.35
C LYS A 3 -21.34 -10.97 5.99
N SER A 4 -20.76 -12.16 6.04
CA SER A 4 -19.44 -12.48 5.50
C SER A 4 -19.47 -12.27 3.99
N HIS A 5 -18.90 -11.16 3.52
CA HIS A 5 -18.82 -10.81 2.11
C HIS A 5 -17.54 -11.29 1.41
N ALA A 6 -16.74 -12.16 2.03
CA ALA A 6 -15.50 -12.63 1.43
C ALA A 6 -15.76 -13.93 0.65
N ALA A 7 -15.99 -13.81 -0.65
CA ALA A 7 -15.96 -14.93 -1.59
C ALA A 7 -14.51 -15.41 -1.89
N VAL A 8 -13.51 -14.88 -1.17
CA VAL A 8 -12.08 -15.18 -1.35
C VAL A 8 -11.40 -15.18 0.01
N ASP A 9 -10.35 -15.99 0.16
CA ASP A 9 -9.49 -15.96 1.34
C ASP A 9 -8.69 -14.64 1.39
N LEU A 10 -8.83 -13.89 2.49
CA LEU A 10 -8.23 -12.57 2.63
C LEU A 10 -6.98 -12.65 3.51
N PRO A 11 -5.87 -12.02 3.11
CA PRO A 11 -4.74 -11.83 4.00
C PRO A 11 -5.18 -11.15 5.30
N ALA A 12 -4.64 -11.56 6.46
CA ALA A 12 -5.02 -11.02 7.77
C ALA A 12 -5.01 -9.48 7.85
N THR A 13 -4.08 -8.83 7.16
CA THR A 13 -4.05 -7.35 7.09
C THR A 13 -5.27 -6.74 6.39
N LEU A 14 -5.80 -7.42 5.37
CA LEU A 14 -7.03 -7.03 4.67
C LEU A 14 -8.29 -7.30 5.50
N GLU A 15 -8.31 -8.37 6.29
CA GLU A 15 -9.43 -8.63 7.21
C GLU A 15 -9.62 -7.50 8.22
N ARG A 16 -8.53 -6.89 8.68
CA ARG A 16 -8.53 -5.72 9.59
C ARG A 16 -8.72 -4.38 8.88
N SER A 17 -8.78 -4.39 7.54
CA SER A 17 -8.94 -3.19 6.72
C SER A 17 -10.41 -2.79 6.55
N SER A 18 -10.63 -1.59 6.01
CA SER A 18 -11.99 -1.12 5.72
C SER A 18 -12.76 -2.07 4.77
N PRO A 19 -14.11 -2.14 4.86
CA PRO A 19 -14.91 -2.95 3.93
C PRO A 19 -14.68 -2.60 2.45
N LYS A 20 -14.31 -1.35 2.16
CA LYS A 20 -13.98 -0.91 0.80
C LYS A 20 -12.68 -1.53 0.31
N ALA A 21 -11.63 -1.58 1.14
CA ALA A 21 -10.36 -2.22 0.82
C ALA A 21 -10.55 -3.73 0.54
N GLN A 22 -11.27 -4.42 1.43
CA GLN A 22 -11.60 -5.84 1.28
C GLN A 22 -12.33 -6.10 -0.04
N ARG A 23 -13.40 -5.34 -0.33
CA ARG A 23 -14.16 -5.49 -1.58
C ARG A 23 -13.33 -5.17 -2.82
N THR A 24 -12.47 -4.15 -2.78
CA THR A 24 -11.59 -3.82 -3.91
C THR A 24 -10.63 -4.98 -4.19
N TYR A 25 -9.98 -5.52 -3.16
CA TYR A 25 -9.10 -6.68 -3.33
C TYR A 25 -9.84 -7.89 -3.86
N ALA A 26 -10.94 -8.29 -3.20
CA ALA A 26 -11.71 -9.48 -3.54
C ALA A 26 -12.25 -9.45 -4.98
N LYS A 27 -12.83 -8.31 -5.40
CA LYS A 27 -13.34 -8.17 -6.78
C LYS A 27 -12.24 -8.28 -7.83
N THR A 28 -11.10 -7.65 -7.59
CA THR A 28 -9.98 -7.74 -8.54
C THR A 28 -9.37 -9.13 -8.54
N LEU A 29 -9.27 -9.80 -7.39
CA LEU A 29 -8.77 -11.16 -7.32
C LEU A 29 -9.65 -12.11 -8.14
N LEU A 30 -10.96 -12.15 -7.87
CA LEU A 30 -11.91 -13.00 -8.61
C LEU A 30 -11.87 -12.75 -10.12
N SER A 31 -11.80 -11.49 -10.55
CA SER A 31 -11.70 -11.14 -11.97
C SER A 31 -10.36 -11.58 -12.58
N ALA A 32 -9.27 -11.47 -11.84
CA ALA A 32 -7.95 -11.87 -12.31
C ALA A 32 -7.79 -13.40 -12.33
N GLU A 33 -8.42 -14.12 -11.41
CA GLU A 33 -8.48 -15.58 -11.39
C GLU A 33 -9.27 -16.14 -12.57
N GLN A 34 -10.40 -15.50 -12.92
CA GLN A 34 -11.15 -15.84 -14.14
C GLN A 34 -10.30 -15.65 -15.41
N GLN A 35 -9.42 -14.65 -15.42
CA GLN A 35 -8.63 -14.32 -16.60
C GLN A 35 -7.32 -15.10 -16.72
N TYR A 36 -6.65 -15.36 -15.59
CA TYR A 36 -5.29 -15.90 -15.56
C TYR A 36 -5.18 -17.24 -14.82
N GLY A 37 -6.27 -17.72 -14.22
CA GLY A 37 -6.25 -18.80 -13.24
C GLY A 37 -5.86 -18.32 -11.84
N PRO A 38 -6.12 -19.14 -10.80
CA PRO A 38 -5.66 -18.89 -9.43
C PRO A 38 -4.13 -18.85 -9.38
N GLY A 39 -3.58 -17.97 -8.53
CA GLY A 39 -2.14 -17.92 -8.26
C GLY A 39 -1.54 -16.52 -8.15
N GLU A 40 -0.21 -16.46 -8.20
CA GLU A 40 0.56 -15.26 -7.89
C GLU A 40 0.21 -14.08 -8.82
N ARG A 41 -0.06 -14.34 -10.11
CA ARG A 41 -0.42 -13.30 -11.08
C ARG A 41 -1.75 -12.62 -10.71
N ALA A 42 -2.75 -13.40 -10.31
CA ALA A 42 -4.04 -12.88 -9.89
C ALA A 42 -3.90 -12.06 -8.60
N SER A 43 -3.19 -12.60 -7.61
CA SER A 43 -2.90 -11.92 -6.33
C SER A 43 -2.14 -10.60 -6.53
N ARG A 44 -1.09 -10.59 -7.38
CA ARG A 44 -0.34 -9.37 -7.72
C ARG A 44 -1.22 -8.30 -8.36
N THR A 45 -2.15 -8.71 -9.22
CA THR A 45 -3.12 -7.79 -9.85
C THR A 45 -4.06 -7.19 -8.80
N ALA A 46 -4.59 -8.02 -7.91
CA ALA A 46 -5.44 -7.56 -6.80
C ALA A 46 -4.72 -6.57 -5.89
N PHE A 47 -3.48 -6.86 -5.50
CA PHE A 47 -2.67 -5.94 -4.71
C PHE A 47 -2.32 -4.65 -5.46
N ALA A 48 -2.06 -4.72 -6.77
CA ALA A 48 -1.78 -3.52 -7.56
C ALA A 48 -2.99 -2.57 -7.58
N THR A 49 -4.19 -3.10 -7.80
CA THR A 49 -5.44 -2.32 -7.75
C THR A 49 -5.70 -1.75 -6.36
N LEU A 50 -5.47 -2.55 -5.31
CA LEU A 50 -5.59 -2.08 -3.92
C LEU A 50 -4.63 -0.92 -3.64
N LYS A 51 -3.34 -1.07 -3.96
CA LYS A 51 -2.31 -0.03 -3.75
C LYS A 51 -2.58 1.27 -4.49
N HIS A 52 -3.39 1.23 -5.55
CA HIS A 52 -3.73 2.45 -6.28
C HIS A 52 -4.67 3.38 -5.49
N GLY A 53 -5.53 2.83 -4.62
CA GLY A 53 -6.48 3.60 -3.82
C GLY A 53 -6.26 3.53 -2.30
N PHE A 54 -5.40 2.62 -1.84
CA PHE A 54 -5.14 2.37 -0.43
C PHE A 54 -3.65 2.31 -0.18
N GLU A 55 -3.24 2.63 1.03
CA GLU A 55 -1.88 2.42 1.54
C GLU A 55 -1.91 1.52 2.78
N LYS A 56 -0.81 0.81 3.03
CA LYS A 56 -0.67 0.01 4.23
C LYS A 56 -0.21 0.92 5.38
N VAL A 57 -0.99 0.94 6.44
CA VAL A 57 -0.70 1.62 7.70
C VAL A 57 -0.75 0.57 8.79
N ASP A 58 0.42 0.25 9.35
CA ASP A 58 0.59 -0.81 10.33
C ASP A 58 0.05 -2.16 9.79
N ASP A 59 -1.00 -2.69 10.40
CA ASP A 59 -1.58 -3.98 10.08
C ASP A 59 -2.87 -3.89 9.23
N ARG A 60 -3.18 -2.72 8.66
CA ARG A 60 -4.38 -2.51 7.83
C ARG A 60 -4.13 -1.64 6.60
N TRP A 61 -5.04 -1.72 5.64
CA TRP A 61 -5.10 -0.87 4.44
C TRP A 61 -6.07 0.30 4.66
N VAL A 62 -5.53 1.51 4.58
CA VAL A 62 -6.25 2.77 4.77
C VAL A 62 -6.43 3.45 3.42
N ALA A 63 -7.60 4.06 3.20
CA ALA A 63 -7.87 4.76 1.95
C ALA A 63 -6.94 5.98 1.79
N LYS A 64 -6.34 6.11 0.61
CA LYS A 64 -5.57 7.30 0.26
C LYS A 64 -6.50 8.50 0.09
N ARG A 65 -5.99 9.70 0.36
CA ARG A 65 -6.72 10.96 0.08
C ARG A 65 -7.01 11.13 -1.41
N ARG A 66 -6.11 10.67 -2.27
CA ARG A 66 -6.26 10.64 -3.74
C ARG A 66 -5.73 9.31 -4.29
N LYS A 67 -6.38 8.80 -5.33
CA LYS A 67 -5.85 7.63 -6.06
C LYS A 67 -4.59 8.02 -6.81
N GLY A 68 -3.61 7.11 -6.90
CA GLY A 68 -2.38 7.37 -7.61
C GLY A 68 -1.15 6.64 -7.07
N PRO A 69 0.02 6.90 -7.69
CA PRO A 69 1.29 6.35 -7.25
C PRO A 69 1.65 6.83 -5.84
N SER A 70 2.25 5.95 -5.03
CA SER A 70 2.70 6.25 -3.67
C SER A 70 4.12 6.81 -3.60
N ASP A 71 4.96 6.44 -4.56
CA ASP A 71 6.38 6.77 -4.60
C ASP A 71 6.87 7.02 -6.04
N PRO A 72 8.07 7.63 -6.22
CA PRO A 72 8.61 7.92 -7.55
C PRO A 72 8.74 6.69 -8.45
N ARG A 73 9.07 5.52 -7.89
CA ARG A 73 9.13 4.26 -8.65
C ARG A 73 7.77 3.88 -9.23
N SER A 74 6.69 4.08 -8.47
CA SER A 74 5.32 3.82 -8.93
C SER A 74 4.80 4.86 -9.92
N ALA A 75 5.30 6.10 -9.82
CA ALA A 75 4.94 7.18 -10.73
C ALA A 75 5.69 7.11 -12.08
N GLY A 76 6.88 6.50 -12.08
CA GLY A 76 7.74 6.39 -13.24
C GLY A 76 7.29 5.33 -14.27
N PRO A 77 7.99 5.27 -15.42
CA PRO A 77 7.71 4.28 -16.45
C PRO A 77 7.85 2.85 -15.92
N ARG A 78 6.96 1.94 -16.34
CA ARG A 78 7.00 0.53 -15.95
C ARG A 78 8.34 -0.15 -16.27
N SER A 79 9.04 0.29 -17.32
CA SER A 79 10.37 -0.22 -17.68
C SER A 79 11.44 0.15 -16.65
N ALA A 80 11.35 1.32 -16.01
CA ALA A 80 12.24 1.73 -14.94
C ALA A 80 12.01 0.90 -13.68
N ALA A 81 10.74 0.71 -13.30
CA ALA A 81 10.36 -0.13 -12.16
C ALA A 81 10.84 -1.59 -12.31
N ARG A 82 10.74 -2.16 -13.52
CA ARG A 82 11.27 -3.52 -13.82
C ARG A 82 12.79 -3.66 -13.64
N ARG A 83 13.53 -2.57 -13.82
CA ARG A 83 14.98 -2.50 -13.60
C ARG A 83 15.34 -2.00 -12.20
N ASN A 84 14.38 -2.03 -11.27
CA ASN A 84 14.52 -1.52 -9.89
C ASN A 84 14.99 -0.06 -9.80
N ARG A 85 14.71 0.76 -10.82
CA ARG A 85 15.08 2.18 -10.85
C ARG A 85 13.99 3.05 -10.23
N GLY A 86 14.43 4.14 -9.60
CA GLY A 86 13.56 5.10 -8.90
C GLY A 86 13.42 4.77 -7.41
N GLU A 87 13.19 5.81 -6.60
CA GLU A 87 13.04 5.70 -5.15
C GLU A 87 11.72 5.00 -4.78
N THR A 88 11.75 4.18 -3.72
CA THR A 88 10.55 3.57 -3.14
C THR A 88 10.42 3.94 -1.68
N TYR A 89 9.18 4.12 -1.23
CA TYR A 89 8.86 4.44 0.16
C TYR A 89 8.33 3.22 0.92
N GLY A 90 8.66 2.00 0.48
CA GLY A 90 8.33 0.78 1.22
C GLY A 90 6.83 0.55 1.43
N GLY A 91 5.98 1.06 0.55
CA GLY A 91 4.52 0.94 0.65
C GLY A 91 3.80 2.11 1.32
N VAL A 92 4.54 3.14 1.74
CA VAL A 92 3.99 4.41 2.27
C VAL A 92 3.66 5.36 1.12
N ASP A 93 2.52 6.07 1.20
CA ASP A 93 2.15 7.11 0.24
C ASP A 93 2.92 8.43 0.44
N GLY A 94 4.22 8.42 0.18
CA GLY A 94 5.06 9.60 0.28
C GLY A 94 4.65 10.72 -0.69
N ILE A 95 4.08 10.41 -1.86
CA ILE A 95 3.59 11.44 -2.80
C ILE A 95 2.31 12.11 -2.25
N GLY A 96 1.39 11.32 -1.73
CA GLY A 96 0.11 11.75 -1.20
C GLY A 96 0.22 12.53 0.11
N HIS A 97 1.16 12.17 1.00
CA HIS A 97 1.24 12.80 2.31
C HIS A 97 1.99 14.14 2.34
N THR A 98 1.66 15.00 3.30
CA THR A 98 2.50 16.16 3.64
C THR A 98 3.68 15.72 4.51
N ARG A 99 4.75 16.52 4.56
CA ARG A 99 5.87 16.25 5.47
C ARG A 99 5.40 16.18 6.93
N ALA A 100 4.47 17.06 7.33
CA ALA A 100 3.92 17.08 8.69
C ALA A 100 3.14 15.80 9.03
N GLU A 101 2.36 15.26 8.09
CA GLU A 101 1.65 13.98 8.26
C GLU A 101 2.65 12.83 8.48
N LEU A 102 3.68 12.73 7.62
CA LEU A 102 4.71 11.71 7.75
C LEU A 102 5.51 11.87 9.05
N TYR A 103 5.81 13.10 9.46
CA TYR A 103 6.49 13.37 10.73
C TYR A 103 5.69 12.88 11.93
N ARG A 104 4.37 13.12 11.97
CA ARG A 104 3.49 12.60 13.04
C ARG A 104 3.50 11.08 13.07
N ARG A 105 3.40 10.44 11.90
CA ARG A 105 3.45 8.97 11.79
C ARG A 105 4.81 8.40 12.23
N ALA A 106 5.92 9.02 11.80
CA ALA A 106 7.26 8.64 12.22
C ALA A 106 7.47 8.80 13.74
N THR A 107 6.81 9.80 14.34
CA THR A 107 6.80 9.99 15.79
C THR A 107 6.04 8.87 16.51
N ALA A 108 4.86 8.50 16.03
CA ALA A 108 4.09 7.37 16.58
C ALA A 108 4.85 6.03 16.49
N LEU A 109 5.69 5.87 15.46
CA LEU A 109 6.54 4.69 15.26
C LEU A 109 7.89 4.75 16.00
N GLY A 110 8.17 5.84 16.73
CA GLY A 110 9.41 5.99 17.50
C GLY A 110 10.69 6.10 16.64
N ILE A 111 10.59 6.58 15.40
CA ILE A 111 11.73 6.67 14.48
C ILE A 111 12.72 7.74 14.98
N ARG A 112 13.96 7.35 15.31
CA ARG A 112 15.00 8.30 15.74
C ARG A 112 15.44 9.19 14.56
N GLY A 113 15.80 10.44 14.84
CA GLY A 113 16.22 11.41 13.80
C GLY A 113 15.09 11.99 12.94
N ARG A 114 13.81 11.64 13.17
CA ARG A 114 12.69 12.10 12.32
C ARG A 114 12.55 13.62 12.18
N SER A 115 13.06 14.40 13.12
CA SER A 115 12.97 15.88 13.10
C SER A 115 13.79 16.50 11.99
N THR A 116 14.95 15.94 11.66
CA THR A 116 15.85 16.47 10.62
C THR A 116 15.53 15.93 9.23
N MET A 117 14.78 14.83 9.14
CA MET A 117 14.41 14.20 7.89
C MET A 117 13.52 15.08 7.00
N ARG A 118 13.79 15.06 5.71
CA ARG A 118 12.94 15.58 4.63
C ARG A 118 11.77 14.62 4.40
N LYS A 119 10.81 15.06 3.58
CA LYS A 119 9.58 14.33 3.30
C LYS A 119 9.83 12.91 2.75
N ALA A 120 10.74 12.78 1.79
CA ALA A 120 11.10 11.48 1.19
C ALA A 120 11.75 10.55 2.22
N GLU A 121 12.70 11.06 3.01
CA GLU A 121 13.39 10.31 4.06
C GLU A 121 12.42 9.83 5.14
N LEU A 122 11.44 10.66 5.53
CA LEU A 122 10.37 10.25 6.45
C LEU A 122 9.53 9.12 5.86
N ALA A 123 9.12 9.21 4.59
CA ALA A 123 8.33 8.18 3.94
C ALA A 123 9.09 6.85 3.86
N GLN A 124 10.38 6.90 3.49
CA GLN A 124 11.25 5.74 3.43
C GLN A 124 11.45 5.11 4.82
N ALA A 125 11.80 5.92 5.83
CA ALA A 125 12.03 5.44 7.19
C ALA A 125 10.78 4.76 7.80
N ILE A 126 9.59 5.32 7.55
CA ILE A 126 8.32 4.67 7.93
C ILE A 126 8.16 3.34 7.20
N GLY A 127 8.40 3.32 5.88
CA GLY A 127 8.29 2.12 5.07
C GLY A 127 9.21 1.00 5.55
N ASP A 128 10.44 1.32 5.95
CA ASP A 128 11.39 0.33 6.46
C ASP A 128 11.01 -0.16 7.86
N ARG A 129 10.51 0.74 8.73
CA ARG A 129 10.04 0.39 10.08
C ARG A 129 8.83 -0.54 10.10
N GLN A 130 7.98 -0.51 9.07
CA GLN A 130 6.78 -1.37 8.94
C GLN A 130 7.07 -2.74 8.30
N LYS A 131 8.23 -2.93 7.67
CA LYS A 131 8.66 -4.22 7.12
C LYS A 131 9.33 -5.11 8.17
N SER A 132 9.90 -4.48 9.21
CA SER A 132 10.54 -5.13 10.36
C SER A 132 9.51 -5.50 11.41
#